data_AF-A0A445BSI3-F1
#
_entry.id   AF-A0A445BSI3-F1
#
_cell.length_a   1.000
_cell.length_b   1.000
_cell.length_c   1.000
_cell.angle_alpha   90.00
_cell.angle_beta   90.00
_cell.angle_gamma   90.00
#
_symmetry.space_group_name_H-M   'P 1'
#
loop_
_entity.id
_entity.type
_entity.pdbx_description
1 polymer ?
#
loop_
_entity_poly.entity_id
_entity_poly.type
_entity_poly.pdbx_seq_one_letter_code
_entity_poly.pdbx_strand_id
1 'polypeptide(L)'
;MKNVMYYWVIRRYNGSYTCIRSTISQDHTKLDFGTIAEAIKPSVEADPSLKVKSVIAEVQSKFNYMISYCKAWLIKQKAIEKIFGGCVGSFL
;
A
#
# COMPACT_ATOMS: atom_id res chain seq x y z
N MET A 1 50.02 9.98 -8.08
CA MET A 1 48.66 9.93 -7.51
C MET A 1 47.98 8.66 -8.02
N LYS A 2 47.70 7.68 -7.16
CA LYS A 2 46.99 6.44 -7.55
C LYS A 2 45.49 6.68 -7.40
N ASN A 3 44.77 6.71 -8.52
CA ASN A 3 43.30 6.79 -8.54
C ASN A 3 42.75 5.41 -8.19
N VAL A 4 42.19 5.25 -6.98
CA VAL A 4 41.50 4.01 -6.58
C VAL A 4 40.02 4.19 -6.87
N MET A 5 39.54 3.51 -7.90
CA MET A 5 38.13 3.47 -8.27
C MET A 5 37.42 2.39 -7.44
N TYR A 6 36.48 2.79 -6.59
CA TYR A 6 35.61 1.88 -5.85
C TYR A 6 34.40 1.51 -6.73
N TYR A 7 34.39 0.30 -7.27
CA TYR A 7 33.22 -0.26 -7.94
C TYR A 7 32.44 -1.16 -6.97
N TRP A 8 31.13 -0.93 -6.87
CA TRP A 8 30.21 -1.82 -6.17
C TRP A 8 29.94 -3.06 -7.04
N VAL A 9 30.28 -4.24 -6.54
CA VAL A 9 30.02 -5.52 -7.22
C VAL A 9 28.77 -6.15 -6.61
N ILE A 10 27.71 -6.27 -7.40
CA ILE A 10 26.50 -7.01 -6.99
C ILE A 10 26.83 -8.51 -7.10
N ARG A 11 26.96 -9.20 -5.97
CA ARG A 11 27.12 -10.67 -5.92
C ARG A 11 25.77 -11.32 -5.61
N ARG A 12 25.36 -12.31 -6.42
CA ARG A 12 24.24 -13.20 -6.06
C ARG A 12 24.72 -14.18 -4.99
N TYR A 13 23.97 -14.27 -3.90
CA TYR A 13 24.15 -15.27 -2.87
C TYR A 13 23.37 -16.53 -3.26
N ASN A 14 24.08 -17.65 -3.48
CA ASN A 14 23.51 -18.95 -3.89
C ASN A 14 23.19 -19.87 -2.70
N GLY A 15 23.14 -19.34 -1.47
CA GLY A 15 22.77 -20.14 -0.30
C GLY A 15 21.30 -20.57 -0.37
N SER A 16 21.00 -21.79 0.09
CA SER A 16 19.65 -22.32 0.19
C SER A 16 18.84 -21.50 1.20
N TYR A 17 18.04 -20.57 0.68
CA TYR A 17 17.04 -19.85 1.46
C TYR A 17 15.85 -20.78 1.69
N THR A 18 15.73 -21.33 2.89
CA THR A 18 14.42 -21.75 3.39
C THR A 18 13.65 -20.48 3.70
N CYS A 19 13.02 -19.90 2.68
CA CYS A 19 11.99 -18.90 2.87
C CYS A 19 10.82 -19.62 3.54
N ILE A 20 10.83 -19.69 4.88
CA ILE A 20 9.66 -20.07 5.65
C ILE A 20 8.68 -18.89 5.51
N ARG A 21 7.94 -18.89 4.40
CA ARG A 21 6.78 -18.01 4.21
C ARG A 21 5.63 -18.59 5.03
N SER A 22 5.76 -18.52 6.35
CA SER A 22 4.71 -18.88 7.28
C SER A 22 3.70 -17.73 7.35
N THR A 23 2.77 -17.71 6.40
CA THR A 23 1.34 -17.39 6.56
C THR A 23 0.76 -17.17 5.18
N ILE A 24 -0.14 -18.09 4.80
CA ILE A 24 -1.26 -17.93 3.87
C ILE A 24 -1.03 -16.78 2.88
N SER A 25 -0.55 -17.12 1.68
CA SER A 25 -0.78 -16.27 0.51
C SER A 25 -2.31 -16.14 0.37
N GLN A 26 -2.87 -15.13 1.03
CA GLN A 26 -4.21 -14.61 0.75
C GLN A 26 -4.12 -13.75 -0.51
N ASP A 27 -3.42 -14.23 -1.54
CA ASP A 27 -3.48 -13.67 -2.87
C ASP A 27 -4.82 -14.11 -3.48
N HIS A 28 -5.92 -13.75 -2.81
CA HIS A 28 -7.24 -13.71 -3.41
C HIS A 28 -7.22 -12.52 -4.35
N THR A 29 -7.13 -12.85 -5.63
CA THR A 29 -7.27 -11.92 -6.74
C THR A 29 -8.55 -11.09 -6.54
N LYS A 30 -8.40 -9.76 -6.61
CA LYS A 30 -9.44 -8.73 -6.86
C LYS A 30 -10.26 -8.16 -5.69
N LEU A 31 -9.66 -7.86 -4.54
CA LEU A 31 -10.14 -6.67 -3.81
C LEU A 31 -9.44 -5.46 -4.41
N ASP A 32 -10.12 -4.84 -5.38
CA ASP A 32 -9.60 -3.68 -6.10
C ASP A 32 -9.38 -2.52 -5.12
N PHE A 33 -8.18 -1.94 -5.14
CA PHE A 33 -7.83 -0.82 -4.27
C PHE A 33 -8.78 0.37 -4.47
N GLY A 34 -9.31 0.56 -5.68
CA GLY A 34 -10.30 1.58 -5.98
C GLY A 34 -11.62 1.34 -5.26
N THR A 35 -12.11 0.10 -5.23
CA THR A 35 -13.32 -0.28 -4.49
C THR A 35 -13.18 -0.06 -2.99
N ILE A 36 -12.04 -0.42 -2.40
CA ILE A 36 -11.80 -0.17 -0.97
C ILE A 36 -11.71 1.33 -0.70
N ALA A 37 -11.02 2.09 -1.55
CA ALA A 37 -10.90 3.53 -1.41
C ALA A 37 -12.27 4.23 -1.45
N GLU A 38 -13.20 3.80 -2.30
CA GLU A 38 -14.59 4.29 -2.27
C GLU A 38 -15.30 3.90 -0.97
N ALA A 39 -15.13 2.66 -0.51
CA ALA A 39 -15.80 2.18 0.70
C ALA A 39 -15.35 2.89 1.98
N ILE A 40 -14.09 3.37 2.03
CA ILE A 40 -13.55 4.14 3.18
C ILE A 40 -13.66 5.66 2.99
N LYS A 41 -14.09 6.13 1.82
CA LYS A 41 -14.19 7.56 1.48
C LYS A 41 -14.96 8.36 2.55
N PRO A 42 -16.14 7.91 3.03
CA PRO A 42 -16.87 8.67 4.06
C PRO A 42 -16.10 8.82 5.37
N SER A 43 -15.35 7.79 5.77
CA SER A 43 -14.52 7.83 6.98
C SER A 43 -13.37 8.83 6.86
N VAL A 44 -12.74 8.91 5.69
CA VAL A 44 -11.64 9.84 5.40
C VAL A 44 -12.14 11.27 5.23
N GLU A 45 -13.34 11.46 4.70
CA GLU A 45 -13.97 12.77 4.57
C GLU A 45 -14.37 13.34 5.93
N ALA A 46 -14.91 12.50 6.82
CA ALA A 46 -15.27 12.89 8.18
C ALA A 46 -14.03 13.21 9.04
N ASP A 47 -12.93 12.47 8.87
CA ASP A 47 -11.66 12.73 9.55
C ASP A 47 -10.46 12.51 8.61
N PRO A 48 -9.95 13.58 7.97
CA PRO A 48 -8.76 13.49 7.12
C PRO A 48 -7.51 12.99 7.88
N SER A 49 -7.47 13.18 9.21
CA SER A 49 -6.38 12.76 10.07
C SER A 49 -6.44 11.28 10.47
N LEU A 50 -7.47 10.54 9.99
CA LEU A 50 -7.71 9.12 10.30
C LEU A 50 -6.43 8.29 10.24
N LYS A 51 -6.10 7.61 11.33
CA LYS A 51 -4.87 6.81 11.40
C LYS A 51 -4.96 5.62 10.46
N VAL A 52 -3.83 5.25 9.84
CA VAL A 52 -3.74 4.06 8.96
C VAL A 52 -4.17 2.79 9.68
N LYS A 53 -3.91 2.67 10.99
CA LYS A 53 -4.39 1.54 11.81
C LYS A 53 -5.92 1.43 11.83
N SER A 54 -6.62 2.56 11.85
CA SER A 54 -8.09 2.59 11.79
C SER A 54 -8.59 2.12 10.42
N VAL A 55 -7.90 2.51 9.34
CA VAL A 55 -8.20 2.02 7.97
C VAL A 55 -8.04 0.50 7.88
N ILE A 56 -6.99 -0.07 8.49
CA ILE A 56 -6.79 -1.53 8.54
C ILE A 56 -7.97 -2.20 9.26
N ALA A 57 -8.37 -1.69 10.42
CA ALA A 57 -9.48 -2.24 11.20
C ALA A 57 -10.81 -2.15 10.45
N GLU A 58 -11.07 -1.03 9.77
CA GLU A 58 -12.27 -0.83 8.97
C GLU A 58 -12.32 -1.78 7.78
N VAL A 59 -11.21 -1.94 7.04
CA VAL A 59 -11.13 -2.85 5.91
C VAL A 59 -11.28 -4.31 6.37
N GLN A 60 -10.66 -4.67 7.49
CA GLN A 60 -10.84 -5.99 8.08
C GLN A 60 -12.30 -6.23 8.48
N SER A 61 -12.98 -5.25 9.07
CA SER A 61 -14.39 -5.38 9.46
C SER A 61 -15.33 -5.47 8.26
N LYS A 62 -15.09 -4.68 7.20
CA LYS A 62 -15.98 -4.60 6.02
C LYS A 62 -15.79 -5.76 5.05
N PHE A 63 -14.54 -6.20 4.86
CA PHE A 63 -14.17 -7.14 3.81
C PHE A 63 -13.64 -8.48 4.35
N ASN A 64 -13.57 -8.63 5.68
CA ASN A 64 -12.97 -9.79 6.34
C ASN A 64 -11.55 -10.11 5.83
N TYR A 65 -10.80 -9.07 5.47
CA TYR A 65 -9.48 -9.18 4.85
C TYR A 65 -8.44 -8.36 5.62
N MET A 66 -7.30 -8.99 5.93
CA MET A 66 -6.19 -8.33 6.61
C MET A 66 -5.25 -7.69 5.58
N ILE A 67 -5.29 -6.37 5.47
CA ILE A 67 -4.35 -5.61 4.63
C ILE A 67 -3.05 -5.29 5.37
N SER A 68 -1.95 -5.24 4.63
CA SER A 68 -0.69 -4.72 5.17
C SER A 68 -0.78 -3.20 5.38
N TYR A 69 0.07 -2.67 6.25
CA TYR A 69 0.14 -1.24 6.52
C TYR A 69 0.37 -0.39 5.25
N CYS A 70 1.29 -0.82 4.37
CA CYS A 70 1.56 -0.11 3.12
C CYS A 70 0.34 -0.09 2.19
N LYS A 71 -0.41 -1.19 2.09
CA LYS A 71 -1.66 -1.24 1.32
C LYS A 71 -2.70 -0.29 1.91
N ALA A 72 -2.88 -0.29 3.23
CA ALA A 72 -3.80 0.60 3.92
C ALA A 72 -3.47 2.08 3.71
N TRP A 73 -2.18 2.43 3.73
CA TRP A 73 -1.74 3.79 3.46
C TRP A 73 -2.07 4.22 2.03
N LEU A 74 -1.81 3.38 1.03
CA LEU A 74 -2.16 3.66 -0.37
C LEU A 74 -3.67 3.83 -0.59
N ILE A 75 -4.48 2.99 0.03
CA ILE A 75 -5.95 3.08 -0.04
C ILE A 75 -6.42 4.41 0.56
N LYS A 76 -5.85 4.83 1.71
CA LYS A 76 -6.15 6.13 2.31
C LYS A 76 -5.81 7.28 1.37
N GLN A 77 -4.61 7.28 0.77
CA GLN A 77 -4.20 8.32 -0.17
C GLN A 77 -5.14 8.39 -1.38
N LYS A 78 -5.50 7.24 -1.96
CA LYS A 78 -6.44 7.18 -3.08
C LYS A 78 -7.84 7.67 -2.72
N ALA A 79 -8.29 7.46 -1.49
CA ALA A 79 -9.54 8.03 -0.99
C ALA A 79 -9.46 9.56 -0.85
N ILE A 80 -8.35 10.09 -0.32
CA ILE A 80 -8.09 11.54 -0.25
C ILE A 80 -8.09 12.15 -1.66
N GLU A 81 -7.37 11.55 -2.61
CA GLU A 81 -7.36 11.98 -4.01
C GLU A 81 -8.77 12.02 -4.62
N LYS A 82 -9.65 11.09 -4.24
CA LYS A 82 -11.05 11.08 -4.72
C LYS A 82 -11.96 12.10 -4.03
N ILE A 83 -11.60 12.57 -2.83
CA ILE A 83 -12.34 13.62 -2.11
C ILE A 83 -11.89 15.00 -2.60
N PHE A 84 -10.58 15.23 -2.67
CA PHE A 84 -9.99 16.55 -2.93
C PHE A 84 -9.48 16.74 -4.37
N GLY A 85 -9.31 15.66 -5.13
CA GLY A 85 -8.84 15.67 -6.52
C GLY A 85 -9.95 15.77 -7.57
N GLY A 86 -11.16 16.20 -7.18
CA GLY A 86 -12.15 16.72 -8.11
C GLY A 86 -11.75 18.08 -8.67
N CYS A 87 -10.60 18.16 -9.34
CA CYS A 87 -10.20 19.31 -10.13
C CYS A 87 -10.14 18.87 -11.59
N VAL A 88 -11.20 19.11 -12.35
CA VAL A 88 -11.10 19.16 -13.81
C VAL A 88 -10.36 20.46 -14.13
N GLY A 89 -9.06 20.36 -14.41
CA GLY A 89 -8.19 21.51 -14.63
C GLY A 89 -6.85 21.11 -15.24
N SER A 90 -6.89 20.82 -16.54
CA SER A 90 -5.82 20.88 -17.53
C SER A 90 -4.40 20.50 -17.12
N PHE A 91 -3.97 19.30 -17.53
CA PHE A 91 -2.72 19.17 -18.28
C PHE A 91 -2.96 18.21 -19.46
N LEU A 92 -3.05 18.84 -20.63
CA LEU A 92 -3.28 18.33 -22.01
C LEU A 92 -4.76 18.17 -22.43
#